data_AF-A0ABD1B8W7-F1
#
_entry.id   AF-A0ABD1B8W7-F1
#
_cell.length_a   1.000
_cell.length_b   1.000
_cell.length_c   1.000
_cell.angle_alpha   90.00
_cell.angle_beta   90.00
_cell.angle_gamma   90.00
#
_symmetry.space_group_name_H-M   'P 1'
#
loop_
_entity.id
_entity.type
_entity.pdbx_description
1 polymer ?
#
loop_
_entity_poly.entity_id
_entity_poly.type
_entity_poly.pdbx_seq_one_letter_code
_entity_poly.pdbx_strand_id
1 'polypeptide(L)'
;MDLDLDFPGKWRFPTSINNCCIYRVPNSMRSINPEAYTPQLVLLGPLNYTLISQASKSRGDITNTKSTGYLNMQEYKKIYLTKFTERATIQLRQETSIDDFRRKIEGDETKIRESYSESTAWINSQDFMDMILNDCIFILEHILRVTLRSVGREVKTGDPLLDVPCLKISVKKDLIILENQLPYFVLEKLFKSIYPNTELGRLVFYYFGLQNEIGNETEFLHFTDLFRCVRVAKIPKLPPPTEFKYINMYNAIKLHSGGVKFKAVENKFPLYARFEDGCLKLPCLEVDDGEEMTLRNIMAFEQCHVPYEAHVCNYIIKI
;
A
#
# COMPACT_ATOMS: atom_id res chain seq x y z
N MET A 1 -19.49 17.89 30.18
CA MET A 1 -19.76 17.58 28.77
C MET A 1 -18.51 16.90 28.27
N ASP A 2 -18.47 15.57 28.31
CA ASP A 2 -17.29 14.78 27.96
C ASP A 2 -17.01 14.90 26.46
N LEU A 3 -16.10 15.80 26.10
CA LEU A 3 -15.62 16.01 24.73
C LEU A 3 -14.53 14.99 24.32
N ASP A 4 -14.19 14.04 25.20
CA ASP A 4 -13.01 13.16 25.07
C ASP A 4 -13.30 11.69 24.72
N LEU A 5 -14.54 11.35 24.35
CA LEU A 5 -14.79 10.02 23.79
C LEU A 5 -14.17 9.93 22.40
N ASP A 6 -13.09 9.15 22.27
CA ASP A 6 -12.53 8.78 20.98
C ASP A 6 -13.45 7.77 20.28
N PHE A 7 -13.62 7.92 18.97
CA PHE A 7 -14.52 7.07 18.18
C PHE A 7 -13.97 6.81 16.77
N PRO A 8 -14.39 5.71 16.10
CA PRO A 8 -13.95 5.38 14.75
C PRO A 8 -14.22 6.52 13.76
N GLY A 9 -13.21 6.92 12.99
CA GLY A 9 -13.32 7.97 11.98
C GLY A 9 -13.05 9.39 12.47
N LYS A 10 -12.80 9.60 13.78
CA LYS A 10 -12.38 10.91 14.30
C LYS A 10 -11.03 11.31 13.71
N TRP A 11 -10.93 12.47 13.09
CA TRP A 11 -9.64 12.97 12.60
C TRP A 11 -8.74 13.38 13.75
N ARG A 12 -7.45 13.11 13.60
CA ARG A 12 -6.42 13.52 14.57
C ARG A 12 -5.77 14.82 14.11
N PHE A 13 -5.56 15.76 15.04
CA PHE A 13 -4.61 16.84 14.81
C PHE A 13 -3.19 16.28 14.99
N PRO A 14 -2.32 16.32 13.97
CA PRO A 14 -1.04 15.62 14.01
C PRO A 14 -0.11 16.24 15.05
N THR A 15 0.42 15.40 15.95
CA THR A 15 1.49 15.75 16.89
C THR A 15 2.86 15.69 16.21
N SER A 16 3.02 14.82 15.22
CA SER A 16 4.20 14.72 14.35
C SER A 16 3.73 14.67 12.89
N ILE A 17 3.87 15.79 12.19
CA ILE A 17 3.40 15.95 10.80
C ILE A 17 4.06 14.93 9.88
N ASN A 18 5.33 14.59 10.14
CA ASN A 18 6.12 13.71 9.27
C ASN A 18 5.80 12.22 9.47
N ASN A 19 5.08 11.83 10.52
CA ASN A 19 4.75 10.43 10.77
C ASN A 19 3.49 10.00 10.00
N CYS A 20 2.53 10.90 9.80
CA CYS A 20 1.24 10.60 9.18
C CYS A 20 1.38 10.34 7.68
N CYS A 21 1.00 9.14 7.24
CA CYS A 21 1.10 8.71 5.84
C CYS A 21 -0.06 7.82 5.36
N ILE A 22 -0.91 7.30 6.25
CA ILE A 22 -2.02 6.42 5.91
C ILE A 22 -3.34 7.19 6.10
N TYR A 23 -4.12 7.28 5.02
CA TYR A 23 -5.29 8.15 4.95
C TYR A 23 -6.55 7.36 4.57
N ARG A 24 -7.72 7.89 4.95
CA ARG A 24 -8.96 7.57 4.24
C ARG A 24 -8.99 8.28 2.89
N VAL A 25 -9.52 7.58 1.91
CA VAL A 25 -9.81 8.15 0.59
C VAL A 25 -10.98 9.12 0.75
N PRO A 26 -10.86 10.38 0.26
CA PRO A 26 -11.95 11.34 0.30
C PRO A 26 -13.23 10.80 -0.36
N ASN A 27 -14.38 11.07 0.25
CA ASN A 27 -15.68 10.58 -0.24
C ASN A 27 -15.99 11.02 -1.68
N SER A 28 -15.52 12.19 -2.10
CA SER A 28 -15.66 12.69 -3.48
C SER A 28 -14.92 11.82 -4.50
N MET A 29 -13.81 11.19 -4.11
CA MET A 29 -13.07 10.25 -4.96
C MET A 29 -13.69 8.86 -4.90
N ARG A 30 -14.10 8.43 -3.69
CA ARG A 30 -14.71 7.13 -3.44
C ARG A 30 -16.05 6.97 -4.17
N SER A 31 -16.87 8.02 -4.25
CA SER A 31 -18.19 7.95 -4.90
C SER A 31 -18.14 7.62 -6.40
N ILE A 32 -17.01 7.88 -7.06
CA ILE A 32 -16.81 7.61 -8.49
C ILE A 32 -16.57 6.11 -8.74
N ASN A 33 -15.71 5.49 -7.93
CA ASN A 33 -15.42 4.06 -8.02
C ASN A 33 -15.12 3.50 -6.61
N PRO A 34 -16.14 3.06 -5.86
CA PRO A 34 -15.94 2.57 -4.49
C PRO A 34 -15.09 1.31 -4.41
N GLU A 35 -15.14 0.45 -5.43
CA GLU A 35 -14.45 -0.84 -5.45
C GLU A 35 -12.93 -0.67 -5.55
N ALA A 36 -12.44 0.39 -6.21
CA ALA A 36 -11.02 0.71 -6.31
C ALA A 36 -10.34 0.99 -4.95
N TYR A 37 -11.12 1.34 -3.93
CA TYR A 37 -10.61 1.70 -2.60
C TYR A 37 -11.08 0.75 -1.50
N THR A 38 -11.62 -0.41 -1.88
CA THR A 38 -12.17 -1.39 -0.94
C THR A 38 -11.41 -2.70 -1.12
N PRO A 39 -10.74 -3.22 -0.07
CA PRO A 39 -10.13 -4.54 -0.14
C PRO A 39 -11.15 -5.61 -0.53
N GLN A 40 -10.68 -6.66 -1.20
CA GLN A 40 -11.54 -7.73 -1.70
C GLN A 40 -11.36 -9.04 -0.93
N LEU A 41 -10.23 -9.21 -0.26
CA LEU A 41 -9.85 -10.45 0.42
C LEU A 41 -9.21 -10.19 1.79
N VAL A 42 -8.15 -9.37 1.85
CA VAL A 42 -7.35 -9.17 3.08
C VAL A 42 -7.56 -7.78 3.63
N LEU A 43 -8.16 -7.70 4.82
CA LEU A 43 -8.26 -6.48 5.60
C LEU A 43 -7.03 -6.31 6.48
N LEU A 44 -6.40 -5.14 6.47
CA LEU A 44 -5.18 -4.82 7.21
C LEU A 44 -5.36 -3.52 8.00
N GLY A 45 -4.75 -3.47 9.17
CA GLY A 45 -4.63 -2.28 9.98
C GLY A 45 -5.94 -1.78 10.59
N PRO A 46 -5.85 -0.73 11.43
CA PRO A 46 -6.94 -0.22 12.24
C PRO A 46 -8.08 0.40 11.44
N LEU A 47 -7.82 0.92 10.24
CA LEU A 47 -8.87 1.50 9.39
C LEU A 47 -9.91 0.45 8.96
N ASN A 48 -9.57 -0.84 8.99
CA ASN A 48 -10.51 -1.91 8.65
C ASN A 48 -11.17 -2.57 9.88
N TYR A 49 -10.91 -2.07 11.09
CA TYR A 49 -11.42 -2.66 12.33
C TYR A 49 -12.95 -2.77 12.35
N THR A 50 -13.67 -1.72 11.93
CA THR A 50 -15.14 -1.74 11.86
C THR A 50 -15.66 -2.78 10.87
N LEU A 51 -15.00 -2.94 9.72
CA LEU A 51 -15.36 -3.96 8.72
C LEU A 51 -15.12 -5.37 9.27
N ILE A 52 -14.02 -5.59 10.02
CA ILE A 52 -13.75 -6.87 10.70
C ILE A 52 -14.84 -7.17 11.73
N SER A 53 -15.24 -6.18 12.53
CA SER A 53 -16.32 -6.33 13.52
C SER A 53 -17.66 -6.66 12.85
N GLN A 54 -17.99 -5.98 11.75
CA GLN A 54 -19.20 -6.24 10.97
C GLN A 54 -19.19 -7.65 10.36
N ALA A 55 -18.08 -8.06 9.73
CA ALA A 55 -17.93 -9.40 9.19
C ALA A 55 -18.11 -10.47 10.27
N SER A 56 -17.59 -10.22 11.48
CA SER A 56 -17.74 -11.12 12.63
C SER A 56 -19.18 -11.27 13.09
N LYS A 57 -19.99 -10.20 13.03
CA LYS A 57 -21.43 -10.24 13.35
C LYS A 57 -22.23 -11.01 12.29
N SER A 58 -21.76 -11.03 11.04
CA SER A 58 -22.37 -11.80 9.95
C SER A 58 -21.87 -13.25 9.88
N ARG A 59 -21.15 -13.75 10.89
CA ARG A 59 -20.63 -15.13 10.89
C ARG A 59 -21.77 -16.14 10.76
N GLY A 60 -21.67 -17.03 9.76
CA GLY A 60 -22.67 -18.05 9.46
C GLY A 60 -23.66 -17.64 8.37
N ASP A 61 -23.69 -16.36 7.96
CA ASP A 61 -24.44 -15.92 6.79
C ASP A 61 -23.66 -16.23 5.50
N ILE A 62 -24.00 -17.38 4.89
CA ILE A 62 -23.38 -17.85 3.65
C ILE A 62 -23.73 -16.99 2.42
N THR A 63 -24.70 -16.08 2.53
CA THR A 63 -25.08 -15.19 1.41
C THR A 63 -24.13 -14.01 1.30
N ASN A 64 -23.47 -13.62 2.40
CA ASN A 64 -22.45 -12.58 2.40
C ASN A 64 -21.04 -13.18 2.16
N THR A 65 -20.76 -13.47 0.89
CA THR A 65 -19.50 -14.09 0.46
C THR A 65 -18.27 -13.22 0.78
N LYS A 66 -18.40 -11.89 0.76
CA LYS A 66 -17.31 -10.95 1.07
C LYS A 66 -16.93 -10.97 2.55
N SER A 67 -17.92 -10.88 3.45
CA SER A 67 -17.69 -11.03 4.90
C SER A 67 -17.09 -12.39 5.24
N THR A 68 -17.57 -13.46 4.59
CA THR A 68 -17.00 -14.80 4.75
C THR A 68 -15.54 -14.85 4.31
N GLY A 69 -15.19 -14.24 3.17
CA GLY A 69 -13.81 -14.09 2.71
C GLY A 69 -12.91 -13.39 3.73
N TYR A 70 -13.39 -12.29 4.33
CA TYR A 70 -12.66 -11.59 5.37
C TYR A 70 -12.41 -12.43 6.61
N LEU A 71 -13.43 -13.17 7.08
CA LEU A 71 -13.27 -14.07 8.24
C LEU A 71 -12.28 -15.20 7.96
N ASN A 72 -12.36 -15.80 6.76
CA ASN A 72 -11.39 -16.81 6.34
C ASN A 72 -9.97 -16.23 6.37
N MET A 73 -9.78 -15.01 5.89
CA MET A 73 -8.47 -14.37 5.93
C MET A 73 -7.98 -14.08 7.35
N GLN A 74 -8.84 -13.73 8.31
CA GLN A 74 -8.40 -13.58 9.70
C GLN A 74 -7.90 -14.90 10.30
N GLU A 75 -8.51 -16.04 9.94
CA GLU A 75 -8.01 -17.36 10.36
C GLU A 75 -6.69 -17.72 9.65
N TYR A 76 -6.57 -17.40 8.35
CA TYR A 76 -5.32 -17.62 7.61
C TYR A 76 -4.14 -16.82 8.15
N LYS A 77 -4.36 -15.60 8.66
CA LYS A 77 -3.31 -14.84 9.34
C LYS A 77 -2.73 -15.58 10.55
N LYS A 78 -3.55 -16.32 11.32
CA LYS A 78 -3.07 -17.15 12.45
C LYS A 78 -2.20 -18.32 11.98
N ILE A 79 -2.57 -18.94 10.87
CA ILE A 79 -1.76 -19.99 10.24
C ILE A 79 -0.41 -19.39 9.81
N TYR A 80 -0.43 -18.24 9.15
CA TYR A 80 0.77 -17.54 8.68
C TYR A 80 1.66 -17.08 9.85
N LEU A 81 1.07 -16.64 10.95
CA LEU A 81 1.78 -16.32 12.19
C LEU A 81 2.55 -17.52 12.74
N THR A 82 1.90 -18.68 12.79
CA THR A 82 2.54 -19.94 13.20
C THR A 82 3.69 -20.29 12.27
N LYS A 83 3.47 -20.21 10.94
CA LYS A 83 4.48 -20.52 9.94
C LYS A 83 5.67 -19.57 9.94
N PHE A 84 5.44 -18.30 10.19
CA PHE A 84 6.51 -17.33 10.34
C PHE A 84 7.34 -17.60 11.60
N THR A 85 6.69 -17.98 12.71
CA THR A 85 7.36 -18.31 13.98
C THR A 85 8.21 -19.59 13.84
N GLU A 86 7.69 -20.63 13.16
CA GLU A 86 8.46 -21.83 12.79
C GLU A 86 9.69 -21.44 11.95
N ARG A 87 9.50 -20.60 10.92
CA ARG A 87 10.59 -20.13 10.06
C ARG A 87 11.65 -19.35 10.85
N ALA A 88 11.23 -18.45 11.73
CA ALA A 88 12.12 -17.66 12.56
C ALA A 88 12.97 -18.55 13.48
N THR A 89 12.33 -19.54 14.12
CA THR A 89 13.00 -20.51 14.98
C THR A 89 14.11 -21.26 14.23
N ILE A 90 13.84 -21.69 12.99
CA ILE A 90 14.82 -22.35 12.14
C ILE A 90 15.95 -21.39 11.74
N GLN A 91 15.60 -20.19 11.30
CA GLN A 91 16.56 -19.22 10.77
C GLN A 91 17.50 -18.69 11.86
N LEU A 92 16.98 -18.41 13.05
CA LEU A 92 17.73 -17.91 14.20
C LEU A 92 18.41 -19.03 15.00
N ARG A 93 18.06 -20.30 14.76
CA ARG A 93 18.54 -21.47 15.50
C ARG A 93 18.26 -21.39 17.01
N GLN A 94 17.16 -20.75 17.38
CA GLN A 94 16.69 -20.63 18.75
C GLN A 94 15.17 -20.62 18.77
N GLU A 95 14.57 -21.13 19.84
CA GLU A 95 13.11 -21.09 20.01
C GLU A 95 12.64 -19.63 20.01
N THR A 96 11.68 -19.33 19.13
CA THR A 96 11.12 -17.98 18.98
C THR A 96 9.62 -18.05 19.19
N SER A 97 9.07 -17.07 19.88
CA SER A 97 7.66 -16.94 20.20
C SER A 97 7.04 -15.68 19.57
N ILE A 98 5.71 -15.63 19.54
CA ILE A 98 4.97 -14.45 19.09
C ILE A 98 5.26 -13.25 20.02
N ASP A 99 5.42 -13.51 21.32
CA ASP A 99 5.72 -12.48 22.33
C ASP A 99 7.08 -11.82 22.09
N ASP A 100 8.05 -12.56 21.52
CA ASP A 100 9.34 -12.00 21.13
C ASP A 100 9.17 -10.92 20.07
N PHE A 101 8.33 -11.17 19.07
CA PHE A 101 8.02 -10.19 18.02
C PHE A 101 7.19 -9.02 18.55
N ARG A 102 6.21 -9.27 19.43
CA ARG A 102 5.42 -8.20 20.06
C ARG A 102 6.32 -7.19 20.76
N ARG A 103 7.26 -7.68 21.59
CA ARG A 103 8.23 -6.83 22.31
C ARG A 103 9.13 -5.99 21.38
N LYS A 104 9.35 -6.42 20.13
CA LYS A 104 10.14 -5.62 19.16
C LYS A 104 9.42 -4.37 18.70
N ILE A 105 8.09 -4.38 18.64
CA ILE A 105 7.30 -3.27 18.09
C ILE A 105 6.53 -2.50 19.17
N GLU A 106 6.45 -3.01 20.40
CA GLU A 106 5.74 -2.39 21.53
C GLU A 106 6.16 -0.93 21.77
N GLY A 107 7.47 -0.65 21.78
CA GLY A 107 7.98 0.72 21.94
C GLY A 107 7.67 1.67 20.78
N ASP A 108 7.16 1.17 19.65
CA ASP A 108 6.80 1.99 18.49
C ASP A 108 5.30 2.31 18.41
N GLU A 109 4.46 1.83 19.35
CA GLU A 109 3.00 1.96 19.28
C GLU A 109 2.55 3.40 18.95
N THR A 110 3.09 4.40 19.64
CA THR A 110 2.77 5.81 19.39
C THR A 110 3.08 6.21 17.95
N LYS A 111 4.24 5.83 17.43
CA LYS A 111 4.66 6.14 16.05
C LYS A 111 3.79 5.41 15.02
N ILE A 112 3.39 4.18 15.31
CA ILE A 112 2.48 3.40 14.46
C ILE A 112 1.10 4.08 14.41
N ARG A 113 0.54 4.47 15.56
CA ARG A 113 -0.73 5.19 15.64
C ARG A 113 -0.68 6.55 14.94
N GLU A 114 0.44 7.26 15.05
CA GLU A 114 0.69 8.52 14.35
C GLU A 114 0.83 8.38 12.85
N SER A 115 1.00 7.16 12.34
CA SER A 115 1.03 6.93 10.90
C SER A 115 -0.35 7.06 10.23
N TYR A 116 -1.44 7.01 11.00
CA TYR A 116 -2.81 7.12 10.52
C TYR A 116 -3.37 8.53 10.71
N SER A 117 -4.08 9.05 9.72
CA SER A 117 -4.76 10.35 9.81
C SER A 117 -5.97 10.33 10.74
N GLU A 118 -6.64 9.17 10.85
CA GLU A 118 -7.73 8.95 11.80
C GLU A 118 -7.18 8.53 13.16
N SER A 119 -7.82 9.00 14.22
CA SER A 119 -7.55 8.54 15.57
C SER A 119 -7.83 7.04 15.70
N THR A 120 -6.94 6.38 16.43
CA THR A 120 -7.03 4.95 16.75
C THR A 120 -7.11 4.72 18.26
N ALA A 121 -7.16 5.77 19.08
CA ALA A 121 -7.08 5.66 20.54
C ALA A 121 -8.31 4.98 21.17
N TRP A 122 -9.43 4.90 20.44
CA TRP A 122 -10.59 4.08 20.76
C TRP A 122 -10.33 2.55 20.67
N ILE A 123 -9.22 2.13 20.05
CA ILE A 123 -8.72 0.76 20.10
C ILE A 123 -7.68 0.68 21.22
N ASN A 124 -7.92 -0.16 22.22
CA ASN A 124 -6.97 -0.36 23.32
C ASN A 124 -5.61 -0.88 22.78
N SER A 125 -4.55 -0.62 23.53
CA SER A 125 -3.17 -0.91 23.11
C SER A 125 -2.92 -2.37 22.78
N GLN A 126 -3.47 -3.29 23.57
CA GLN A 126 -3.28 -4.73 23.35
C GLN A 126 -3.88 -5.16 22.00
N ASP A 127 -5.16 -4.85 21.77
CA ASP A 127 -5.85 -5.21 20.53
C ASP A 127 -5.23 -4.52 19.31
N PHE A 128 -4.80 -3.27 19.47
CA PHE A 128 -4.13 -2.52 18.41
C PHE A 128 -2.81 -3.19 18.01
N MET A 129 -1.96 -3.49 18.99
CA MET A 129 -0.64 -4.08 18.72
C MET A 129 -0.75 -5.52 18.22
N ASP A 130 -1.69 -6.31 18.71
CA ASP A 130 -1.95 -7.66 18.21
C ASP A 130 -2.44 -7.64 16.75
N MET A 131 -3.31 -6.71 16.39
CA MET A 131 -3.74 -6.50 15.00
C MET A 131 -2.55 -6.13 14.10
N ILE A 132 -1.77 -5.12 14.48
CA ILE A 132 -0.60 -4.69 13.70
C ILE A 132 0.41 -5.82 13.53
N LEU A 133 0.69 -6.59 14.60
CA LEU A 133 1.63 -7.70 14.57
C LEU A 133 1.17 -8.81 13.62
N ASN A 134 -0.08 -9.26 13.75
CA ASN A 134 -0.66 -10.31 12.91
C ASN A 134 -0.65 -9.91 11.44
N ASP A 135 -0.99 -8.66 11.15
CA ASP A 135 -1.06 -8.13 9.80
C ASP A 135 0.34 -7.99 9.18
N CYS A 136 1.31 -7.48 9.94
CA CYS A 136 2.70 -7.40 9.49
C CYS A 136 3.28 -8.79 9.21
N ILE A 137 3.10 -9.74 10.12
CA ILE A 137 3.63 -11.09 9.98
C ILE A 137 2.97 -11.82 8.79
N PHE A 138 1.67 -11.64 8.58
CA PHE A 138 1.00 -12.18 7.41
C PHE A 138 1.65 -11.68 6.11
N ILE A 139 1.88 -10.36 5.99
CA ILE A 139 2.53 -9.76 4.81
C ILE A 139 3.93 -10.35 4.62
N LEU A 140 4.75 -10.38 5.67
CA LEU A 140 6.12 -10.87 5.61
C LEU A 140 6.19 -12.33 5.19
N GLU A 141 5.41 -13.20 5.83
CA GLU A 141 5.39 -14.63 5.50
C GLU A 141 4.83 -14.88 4.10
N HIS A 142 3.82 -14.12 3.67
CA HIS A 142 3.29 -14.22 2.30
C HIS A 142 4.33 -13.84 1.25
N ILE A 143 5.02 -12.71 1.42
CA ILE A 143 6.10 -12.27 0.52
C ILE A 143 7.22 -13.31 0.50
N LEU A 144 7.66 -13.82 1.65
CA LEU A 144 8.68 -14.86 1.76
C LEU A 144 8.27 -16.14 1.01
N ARG A 145 7.04 -16.62 1.20
CA ARG A 145 6.52 -17.81 0.51
C ARG A 145 6.49 -17.64 -1.01
N VAL A 146 6.00 -16.50 -1.49
CA VAL A 146 5.88 -16.23 -2.92
C VAL A 146 7.26 -16.07 -3.57
N THR A 147 8.17 -15.35 -2.92
CA THR A 147 9.52 -15.10 -3.45
C THR A 147 10.36 -16.38 -3.47
N LEU A 148 10.38 -17.16 -2.38
CA LEU A 148 11.13 -18.41 -2.31
C LEU A 148 10.59 -19.50 -3.25
N ARG A 149 9.26 -19.56 -3.45
CA ARG A 149 8.65 -20.50 -4.40
C ARG A 149 9.06 -20.22 -5.85
N SER A 150 9.23 -18.95 -6.22
CA SER A 150 9.57 -18.57 -7.60
C SER A 150 10.97 -19.02 -8.03
N VAL A 151 11.78 -19.55 -7.10
CA VAL A 151 13.11 -20.13 -7.34
C VAL A 151 13.06 -21.66 -7.53
N GLY A 152 11.92 -22.33 -7.27
CA GLY A 152 11.75 -23.79 -7.33
C GLY A 152 10.70 -24.25 -8.37
N ARG A 153 10.63 -25.57 -8.62
CA ARG A 153 9.59 -26.18 -9.49
C ARG A 153 8.19 -25.96 -8.90
N GLU A 154 7.20 -25.69 -9.75
CA GLU A 154 5.80 -25.46 -9.36
C GLU A 154 5.12 -26.74 -8.86
N VAL A 155 5.37 -27.11 -7.60
CA VAL A 155 4.60 -28.13 -6.90
C VAL A 155 3.53 -27.45 -6.04
N LYS A 156 2.32 -28.01 -6.00
CA LYS A 156 1.25 -27.53 -5.11
C LYS A 156 1.73 -27.56 -3.66
N THR A 157 1.54 -26.45 -2.95
CA THR A 157 1.95 -26.31 -1.55
C THR A 157 0.84 -26.71 -0.58
N GLY A 158 -0.40 -26.79 -1.06
CA GLY A 158 -1.60 -26.95 -0.23
C GLY A 158 -2.11 -25.62 0.35
N ASP A 159 -1.41 -24.52 0.11
CA ASP A 159 -1.80 -23.17 0.53
C ASP A 159 -2.53 -22.46 -0.61
N PRO A 160 -3.86 -22.20 -0.48
CA PRO A 160 -4.63 -21.55 -1.54
C PRO A 160 -4.11 -20.18 -1.94
N LEU A 161 -3.48 -19.43 -1.02
CA LEU A 161 -2.93 -18.11 -1.34
C LEU A 161 -1.69 -18.17 -2.23
N LEU A 162 -1.07 -19.35 -2.33
CA LEU A 162 0.05 -19.61 -3.23
C LEU A 162 -0.39 -20.37 -4.48
N ASP A 163 -1.31 -21.32 -4.33
CA ASP A 163 -1.71 -22.27 -5.36
C ASP A 163 -2.86 -21.79 -6.26
N VAL A 164 -3.68 -20.83 -5.81
CA VAL A 164 -4.79 -20.28 -6.59
C VAL A 164 -4.39 -18.90 -7.15
N PRO A 165 -4.17 -18.77 -8.47
CA PRO A 165 -3.68 -17.52 -9.08
C PRO A 165 -4.55 -16.30 -8.76
N CYS A 166 -5.88 -16.45 -8.80
CA CYS A 166 -6.80 -15.35 -8.52
C CYS A 166 -6.66 -14.83 -7.08
N LEU A 167 -6.51 -15.72 -6.08
CA LEU A 167 -6.32 -15.29 -4.69
C LEU A 167 -4.98 -14.56 -4.52
N LYS A 168 -3.91 -15.06 -5.15
CA LYS A 168 -2.60 -14.40 -5.15
C LYS A 168 -2.67 -12.99 -5.73
N ILE A 169 -3.40 -12.81 -6.84
CA ILE A 169 -3.63 -11.50 -7.45
C ILE A 169 -4.46 -10.60 -6.52
N SER A 170 -5.52 -11.13 -5.90
CA SER A 170 -6.33 -10.37 -4.94
C SER A 170 -5.54 -9.89 -3.72
N VAL A 171 -4.68 -10.74 -3.15
CA VAL A 171 -3.77 -10.32 -2.06
C VAL A 171 -2.88 -9.17 -2.54
N LYS A 172 -2.21 -9.31 -3.69
CA LYS A 172 -1.36 -8.24 -4.24
C LYS A 172 -2.09 -6.91 -4.40
N LYS A 173 -3.31 -6.95 -4.96
CA LYS A 173 -4.15 -5.76 -5.16
C LYS A 173 -4.53 -5.12 -3.83
N ASP A 174 -4.97 -5.92 -2.86
CA ASP A 174 -5.34 -5.42 -1.53
C ASP A 174 -4.17 -4.78 -0.78
N LEU A 175 -2.95 -5.26 -0.99
CA LEU A 175 -1.74 -4.67 -0.40
C LEU A 175 -1.43 -3.27 -0.94
N ILE A 176 -2.01 -2.83 -2.06
CA ILE A 176 -1.75 -1.51 -2.67
C ILE A 176 -2.79 -0.46 -2.24
N ILE A 177 -3.95 -0.88 -1.72
CA ILE A 177 -5.06 0.01 -1.37
C ILE A 177 -4.67 0.93 -0.22
N LEU A 178 -4.86 2.25 -0.38
CA LEU A 178 -4.41 3.28 0.56
C LEU A 178 -4.97 3.11 1.98
N GLU A 179 -6.23 2.69 2.09
CA GLU A 179 -6.87 2.46 3.40
C GLU A 179 -6.52 1.11 4.03
N ASN A 180 -5.74 0.29 3.33
CA ASN A 180 -5.38 -1.07 3.71
C ASN A 180 -3.87 -1.21 3.91
N GLN A 181 -3.25 -0.17 4.47
CA GLN A 181 -1.79 -0.07 4.63
C GLN A 181 -1.36 -0.27 6.08
N LEU A 182 -0.09 -0.68 6.23
CA LEU A 182 0.66 -0.65 7.47
C LEU A 182 1.95 0.16 7.23
N PRO A 183 2.49 0.84 8.25
CA PRO A 183 3.74 1.58 8.08
C PRO A 183 4.90 0.62 7.78
N TYR A 184 5.62 0.89 6.69
CA TYR A 184 6.66 -0.01 6.18
C TYR A 184 7.78 -0.26 7.18
N PHE A 185 8.12 0.73 8.01
CA PHE A 185 9.16 0.59 9.02
C PHE A 185 8.90 -0.55 10.01
N VAL A 186 7.63 -0.89 10.29
CA VAL A 186 7.26 -1.99 11.20
C VAL A 186 7.58 -3.34 10.54
N LEU A 187 7.23 -3.48 9.26
CA LEU A 187 7.55 -4.66 8.44
C LEU A 187 9.07 -4.86 8.37
N GLU A 188 9.83 -3.80 8.07
CA GLU A 188 11.29 -3.84 8.01
C GLU A 188 11.90 -4.23 9.36
N LYS A 189 11.44 -3.62 10.46
CA LYS A 189 11.93 -3.90 11.82
C LYS A 189 11.74 -5.37 12.20
N LEU A 190 10.55 -5.91 11.95
CA LEU A 190 10.25 -7.32 12.19
C LEU A 190 11.08 -8.24 11.28
N PHE A 191 11.23 -7.89 10.00
CA PHE A 191 12.01 -8.67 9.05
C PHE A 191 13.50 -8.73 9.41
N LYS A 192 14.13 -7.58 9.71
CA LYS A 192 15.55 -7.51 10.11
C LYS A 192 15.85 -8.24 11.42
N SER A 193 14.83 -8.47 12.26
CA SER A 193 15.00 -9.30 13.47
C SER A 193 15.32 -10.77 13.17
N ILE A 194 14.98 -11.23 11.95
CA ILE A 194 15.26 -12.59 11.46
C ILE A 194 16.37 -12.60 10.41
N TYR A 195 16.39 -11.59 9.53
CA TYR A 195 17.32 -11.47 8.41
C TYR A 195 18.11 -10.15 8.49
N PRO A 196 19.06 -10.00 9.44
CA PRO A 196 19.71 -8.72 9.72
C PRO A 196 20.55 -8.16 8.56
N ASN A 197 20.99 -9.02 7.64
CA ASN A 197 21.83 -8.65 6.49
C ASN A 197 21.04 -8.53 5.17
N THR A 198 19.71 -8.61 5.23
CA THR A 198 18.84 -8.56 4.05
C THR A 198 17.88 -7.38 4.18
N GLU A 199 17.78 -6.59 3.13
CA GLU A 199 16.78 -5.52 3.04
C GLU A 199 15.45 -6.11 2.54
N LEU A 200 14.34 -5.89 3.27
CA LEU A 200 13.02 -6.37 2.86
C LEU A 200 12.61 -5.80 1.50
N GLY A 201 13.05 -4.56 1.20
CA GLY A 201 12.75 -3.86 -0.06
C GLY A 201 13.06 -4.70 -1.31
N ARG A 202 14.15 -5.49 -1.29
CA ARG A 202 14.49 -6.38 -2.42
C ARG A 202 13.43 -7.44 -2.66
N LEU A 203 12.89 -8.04 -1.60
CA LEU A 203 11.83 -9.04 -1.70
C LEU A 203 10.51 -8.41 -2.12
N VAL A 204 10.21 -7.21 -1.62
CA VAL A 204 9.02 -6.43 -1.99
C VAL A 204 9.05 -6.08 -3.48
N PHE A 205 10.17 -5.58 -4.01
CA PHE A 205 10.30 -5.25 -5.43
C PHE A 205 10.16 -6.49 -6.31
N TYR A 206 10.75 -7.61 -5.90
CA TYR A 206 10.57 -8.88 -6.60
C TYR A 206 9.11 -9.34 -6.57
N TYR A 207 8.46 -9.27 -5.41
CA TYR A 207 7.07 -9.68 -5.21
C TYR A 207 6.11 -8.88 -6.11
N PHE A 208 6.30 -7.57 -6.24
CA PHE A 208 5.46 -6.72 -7.09
C PHE A 208 5.90 -6.65 -8.57
N GLY A 209 7.05 -7.22 -8.94
CA GLY A 209 7.57 -7.13 -10.30
C GLY A 209 8.09 -5.74 -10.65
N LEU A 210 8.64 -5.03 -9.67
CA LEU A 210 9.16 -3.66 -9.77
C LEU A 210 10.69 -3.62 -9.82
N GLN A 211 11.34 -4.73 -10.20
CA GLN A 211 12.79 -4.79 -10.29
C GLN A 211 13.28 -3.78 -11.34
N ASN A 212 14.34 -3.04 -11.03
CA ASN A 212 14.99 -2.02 -11.91
C ASN A 212 14.24 -0.68 -12.05
N GLU A 213 13.09 -0.50 -11.41
CA GLU A 213 12.32 0.73 -11.56
C GLU A 213 12.78 1.87 -10.64
N ILE A 214 13.27 1.53 -9.45
CA ILE A 214 13.78 2.45 -8.45
C ILE A 214 15.16 2.01 -7.94
N GLY A 215 15.92 2.96 -7.40
CA GLY A 215 17.21 2.67 -6.78
C GLY A 215 17.04 1.94 -5.45
N ASN A 216 18.07 1.20 -5.02
CA ASN A 216 18.06 0.47 -3.74
C ASN A 216 17.90 1.38 -2.51
N GLU A 217 18.09 2.70 -2.66
CA GLU A 217 17.99 3.71 -1.60
C GLU A 217 16.62 4.40 -1.53
N THR A 218 15.63 3.95 -2.32
CA THR A 218 14.31 4.58 -2.31
C THR A 218 13.55 4.19 -1.05
N GLU A 219 13.46 5.13 -0.11
CA GLU A 219 12.58 5.03 1.05
C GLU A 219 11.13 5.26 0.64
N PHE A 220 10.24 4.34 1.03
CA PHE A 220 8.81 4.46 0.84
C PHE A 220 8.08 4.17 2.16
N LEU A 221 6.95 4.84 2.38
CA LEU A 221 6.26 4.83 3.68
C LEU A 221 5.37 3.59 3.88
N HIS A 222 4.78 3.12 2.79
CA HIS A 222 3.94 1.92 2.70
C HIS A 222 3.82 1.53 1.21
N PHE A 223 3.07 0.48 0.87
CA PHE A 223 3.05 -0.05 -0.49
C PHE A 223 2.35 0.86 -1.50
N THR A 224 1.31 1.61 -1.14
CA THR A 224 0.77 2.64 -2.06
C THR A 224 1.82 3.69 -2.44
N ASP A 225 2.61 4.14 -1.47
CA ASP A 225 3.69 5.11 -1.69
C ASP A 225 4.84 4.48 -2.51
N LEU A 226 5.18 3.21 -2.30
CA LEU A 226 6.12 2.49 -3.17
C LEU A 226 5.74 2.59 -4.64
N PHE A 227 4.46 2.35 -4.97
CA PHE A 227 3.99 2.46 -6.34
C PHE A 227 4.06 3.91 -6.84
N ARG A 228 3.77 4.91 -5.99
CA ARG A 228 4.02 6.33 -6.32
C ARG A 228 5.50 6.58 -6.62
N CYS A 229 6.41 6.16 -5.74
CA CYS A 229 7.86 6.33 -5.89
C CYS A 229 8.34 5.82 -7.26
N VAL A 230 7.90 4.64 -7.69
CA VAL A 230 8.20 4.10 -9.03
C VAL A 230 7.73 5.03 -10.15
N ARG A 231 6.55 5.63 -10.03
CA ARG A 231 6.01 6.56 -11.05
C ARG A 231 6.78 7.88 -11.12
N VAL A 232 7.47 8.28 -10.04
CA VAL A 232 8.12 9.61 -9.95
C VAL A 232 9.64 9.60 -9.84
N ALA A 233 10.27 8.43 -9.62
CA ALA A 233 11.69 8.33 -9.24
C ALA A 233 12.68 9.00 -10.20
N LYS A 234 12.37 9.05 -11.50
CA LYS A 234 13.26 9.62 -12.52
C LYS A 234 12.73 10.96 -13.08
N ILE A 235 11.76 11.58 -12.40
CA ILE A 235 11.28 12.92 -12.75
C ILE A 235 12.27 13.97 -12.21
N PRO A 236 12.75 14.91 -13.03
CA PRO A 236 13.59 16.00 -12.54
C PRO A 236 12.88 16.80 -11.45
N LYS A 237 13.55 16.99 -10.30
CA LYS A 237 13.06 17.89 -9.24
C LYS A 237 13.13 19.33 -9.74
N LEU A 238 12.00 19.86 -10.16
CA LEU A 238 11.88 21.28 -10.51
C LEU A 238 11.67 22.09 -9.22
N PRO A 239 12.28 23.29 -9.09
CA PRO A 239 11.97 24.16 -7.97
C PRO A 239 10.46 24.48 -7.97
N PRO A 240 9.83 24.61 -6.80
CA PRO A 240 8.43 25.00 -6.73
C PRO A 240 8.23 26.33 -7.48
N PRO A 241 7.16 26.46 -8.28
CA PRO A 241 6.91 27.68 -9.01
C PRO A 241 6.85 28.86 -8.03
N THR A 242 7.62 29.91 -8.30
CA THR A 242 7.64 31.13 -7.48
C THR A 242 6.31 31.90 -7.52
N GLU A 243 5.47 31.63 -8.51
CA GLU A 243 4.13 32.22 -8.68
C GLU A 243 3.12 31.18 -9.22
N PHE A 244 1.91 31.17 -8.66
CA PHE A 244 0.78 30.47 -9.26
C PHE A 244 0.27 31.27 -10.46
N LYS A 245 0.80 30.97 -11.66
CA LYS A 245 0.23 31.49 -12.91
C LYS A 245 -0.95 30.64 -13.31
N TYR A 246 -2.10 31.27 -13.53
CA TYR A 246 -3.19 30.66 -14.28
C TYR A 246 -2.72 30.47 -15.72
N ILE A 247 -2.18 29.28 -16.01
CA ILE A 247 -1.78 28.93 -17.37
C ILE A 247 -3.04 28.48 -18.11
N ASN A 248 -3.33 29.10 -19.25
CA ASN A 248 -4.32 28.58 -20.17
C ASN A 248 -3.85 27.20 -20.66
N MET A 249 -4.46 26.14 -20.14
CA MET A 249 -4.23 24.80 -20.64
C MET A 249 -4.98 24.60 -21.95
N TYR A 250 -4.24 24.33 -23.02
CA TYR A 250 -4.80 23.95 -24.31
C TYR A 250 -5.02 22.44 -24.33
N ASN A 251 -6.19 22.00 -24.78
CA ASN A 251 -6.45 20.58 -25.01
C ASN A 251 -5.57 20.02 -26.15
N ALA A 252 -5.47 18.70 -26.24
CA ALA A 252 -4.64 18.02 -27.23
C ALA A 252 -4.92 18.47 -28.68
N ILE A 253 -6.19 18.75 -29.03
CA ILE A 253 -6.59 19.22 -30.35
C ILE A 253 -6.00 20.60 -30.64
N LYS A 254 -6.12 21.55 -29.71
CA LYS A 254 -5.55 22.90 -29.88
C LYS A 254 -4.03 22.88 -29.95
N LEU A 255 -3.38 22.05 -29.14
CA LEU A 255 -1.93 21.85 -29.21
C LEU A 255 -1.52 21.28 -30.58
N HIS A 256 -2.24 20.27 -31.07
CA HIS A 256 -1.98 19.68 -32.39
C HIS A 256 -2.15 20.70 -33.53
N SER A 257 -3.25 21.46 -33.53
CA SER A 257 -3.47 22.55 -34.49
C SER A 257 -2.40 23.64 -34.41
N GLY A 258 -1.79 23.84 -33.24
CA GLY A 258 -0.65 24.73 -33.02
C GLY A 258 0.70 24.14 -33.46
N GLY A 259 0.72 22.96 -34.09
CA GLY A 259 1.93 22.31 -34.59
C GLY A 259 2.61 21.35 -33.61
N VAL A 260 2.03 21.10 -32.42
CA VAL A 260 2.56 20.11 -31.48
C VAL A 260 2.35 18.70 -32.01
N LYS A 261 3.43 17.93 -32.09
CA LYS A 261 3.40 16.51 -32.43
C LYS A 261 3.30 15.68 -31.15
N PHE A 262 2.56 14.58 -31.18
CA PHE A 262 2.46 13.65 -30.05
C PHE A 262 3.19 12.35 -30.37
N LYS A 263 3.98 11.86 -29.44
CA LYS A 263 4.69 10.58 -29.58
C LYS A 263 4.59 9.76 -28.30
N ALA A 264 4.12 8.53 -28.42
CA ALA A 264 4.18 7.56 -27.34
C ALA A 264 5.62 7.06 -27.14
N VAL A 265 6.02 6.90 -25.88
CA VAL A 265 7.29 6.28 -25.47
C VAL A 265 6.96 4.94 -24.81
N GLU A 266 7.59 3.86 -25.27
CA GLU A 266 7.32 2.47 -24.85
C GLU A 266 7.70 2.13 -23.39
N ASN A 267 7.90 3.12 -22.53
CA ASN A 267 8.23 2.91 -21.13
C ASN A 267 7.06 3.32 -20.24
N LYS A 268 6.70 2.45 -19.29
CA LYS A 268 5.65 2.71 -18.31
C LYS A 268 6.12 3.67 -17.21
N PHE A 269 7.42 3.66 -16.85
CA PHE A 269 7.96 4.43 -15.72
C PHE A 269 9.22 5.23 -16.06
N PRO A 270 9.35 6.47 -15.55
CA PRO A 270 8.38 7.24 -14.77
C PRO A 270 7.24 7.79 -15.66
N LEU A 271 6.19 8.34 -15.03
CA LEU A 271 5.15 9.13 -15.72
C LEU A 271 5.68 10.55 -16.05
N TYR A 272 6.72 10.61 -16.88
CA TYR A 272 7.39 11.85 -17.25
C TYR A 272 7.10 12.25 -18.70
N ALA A 273 6.24 13.27 -18.85
CA ALA A 273 6.00 13.93 -20.13
C ALA A 273 7.15 14.89 -20.46
N ARG A 274 7.64 14.83 -21.71
CA ARG A 274 8.74 15.67 -22.19
C ARG A 274 8.35 16.39 -23.46
N PHE A 275 8.65 17.69 -23.55
CA PHE A 275 8.45 18.48 -24.76
C PHE A 275 9.80 18.85 -25.36
N GLU A 276 10.11 18.30 -26.53
CA GLU A 276 11.39 18.45 -27.23
C GLU A 276 11.11 18.62 -28.72
N ASP A 277 11.70 19.63 -29.36
CA ASP A 277 11.62 19.87 -30.81
C ASP A 277 10.19 19.90 -31.38
N GLY A 278 9.26 20.56 -30.66
CA GLY A 278 7.85 20.63 -31.07
C GLY A 278 7.07 19.33 -30.87
N CYS A 279 7.65 18.33 -30.21
CA CYS A 279 7.03 17.03 -29.96
C CYS A 279 6.85 16.80 -28.46
N LEU A 280 5.59 16.59 -28.05
CA LEU A 280 5.24 16.10 -26.72
C LEU A 280 5.35 14.56 -26.71
N LYS A 281 6.36 14.07 -26.00
CA LYS A 281 6.63 12.65 -25.76
C LYS A 281 5.97 12.22 -24.45
N LEU A 282 5.09 11.23 -24.53
CA LEU A 282 4.30 10.74 -23.39
C LEU A 282 4.59 9.25 -23.16
N PRO A 283 4.88 8.82 -21.92
CA PRO A 283 4.86 7.41 -21.53
C PRO A 283 3.55 6.73 -21.93
N CYS A 284 3.63 5.55 -22.55
CA CYS A 284 2.46 4.73 -22.83
C CYS A 284 1.96 4.11 -21.51
N LEU A 285 0.69 4.38 -21.18
CA LEU A 285 0.04 3.81 -20.01
C LEU A 285 -0.93 2.73 -20.45
N GLU A 286 -0.61 1.48 -20.14
CA GLU A 286 -1.51 0.35 -20.32
C GLU A 286 -2.44 0.28 -19.10
N VAL A 287 -3.69 0.69 -19.26
CA VAL A 287 -4.68 0.69 -18.17
C VAL A 287 -5.51 -0.59 -18.25
N ASP A 288 -5.14 -1.56 -17.41
CA ASP A 288 -6.02 -2.66 -17.03
C ASP A 288 -6.73 -2.34 -15.70
N ASP A 289 -7.68 -3.19 -15.27
CA ASP A 289 -8.42 -2.99 -14.01
C ASP A 289 -7.50 -2.88 -12.78
N GLY A 290 -6.32 -3.52 -12.80
CA GLY A 290 -5.34 -3.44 -11.72
C GLY A 290 -4.55 -2.13 -11.73
N GLU A 291 -4.15 -1.67 -12.91
CA GLU A 291 -3.44 -0.39 -13.07
C GLU A 291 -4.37 0.78 -12.76
N GLU A 292 -5.63 0.75 -13.18
CA GLU A 292 -6.61 1.80 -12.83
C GLU A 292 -6.77 1.91 -11.31
N MET A 293 -6.95 0.78 -10.62
CA MET A 293 -7.02 0.74 -9.15
C MET A 293 -5.77 1.34 -8.52
N THR A 294 -4.59 0.95 -9.01
CA THR A 294 -3.30 1.41 -8.50
C THR A 294 -3.17 2.93 -8.65
N LEU A 295 -3.45 3.48 -9.84
CA LEU A 295 -3.40 4.91 -10.10
C LEU A 295 -4.39 5.70 -9.24
N ARG A 296 -5.62 5.21 -9.06
CA ARG A 296 -6.61 5.85 -8.18
C ARG A 296 -6.14 5.95 -6.74
N ASN A 297 -5.53 4.89 -6.21
CA ASN A 297 -4.98 4.89 -4.84
C ASN A 297 -3.76 5.82 -4.72
N ILE A 298 -2.87 5.86 -5.72
CA ILE A 298 -1.77 6.83 -5.76
C ILE A 298 -2.31 8.27 -5.79
N MET A 299 -3.30 8.55 -6.64
CA MET A 299 -3.88 9.88 -6.75
C MET A 299 -4.56 10.33 -5.43
N ALA A 300 -5.22 9.41 -4.72
CA ALA A 300 -5.77 9.70 -3.41
C ALA A 300 -4.65 10.00 -2.41
N PHE A 301 -3.57 9.22 -2.41
CA PHE A 301 -2.40 9.46 -1.57
C PHE A 301 -1.73 10.80 -1.88
N GLU A 302 -1.52 11.15 -3.16
CA GLU A 302 -0.93 12.42 -3.55
C GLU A 302 -1.76 13.62 -3.09
N GLN A 303 -3.09 13.55 -3.25
CA GLN A 303 -3.99 14.62 -2.79
C GLN A 303 -4.02 14.78 -1.27
N CYS A 304 -3.79 13.70 -0.52
CA CYS A 304 -3.78 13.73 0.95
C CYS A 304 -2.41 14.08 1.55
N HIS A 305 -1.33 13.54 1.00
CA HIS A 305 0.01 13.56 1.60
C HIS A 305 0.95 14.60 0.97
N VAL A 306 0.93 14.73 -0.36
CA VAL A 306 1.90 15.54 -1.13
C VAL A 306 1.19 16.35 -2.23
N PRO A 307 0.22 17.22 -1.89
CA PRO A 307 -0.62 17.89 -2.89
C PRO A 307 0.17 18.81 -3.84
N TYR A 308 1.33 19.29 -3.40
CA TYR A 308 2.22 20.15 -4.19
C TYR A 308 3.18 19.36 -5.09
N GLU A 309 3.32 18.05 -4.89
CA GLU A 309 4.12 17.11 -5.69
C GLU A 309 3.25 15.97 -6.25
N ALA A 310 2.01 16.30 -6.59
CA ALA A 310 1.02 15.36 -7.11
C ALA A 310 1.26 15.04 -8.60
N HIS A 311 2.40 14.41 -8.90
CA HIS A 311 2.87 14.15 -10.26
C HIS A 311 1.93 13.21 -11.02
N VAL A 312 1.41 12.16 -10.37
CA VAL A 312 0.48 11.23 -10.99
C VAL A 312 -0.88 11.90 -11.23
N CYS A 313 -1.40 12.66 -10.27
CA CYS A 313 -2.60 13.47 -10.48
C CYS A 313 -2.43 14.44 -11.64
N ASN A 314 -1.30 15.15 -11.71
CA ASN A 314 -1.01 16.08 -12.80
C ASN A 314 -0.94 15.36 -14.15
N TYR A 315 -0.34 14.17 -14.23
CA TYR A 315 -0.28 13.38 -15.45
C TYR A 315 -1.68 12.95 -15.92
N ILE A 316 -2.52 12.45 -15.01
CA ILE A 316 -3.85 11.93 -15.35
C ILE A 316 -4.87 13.04 -15.64
N ILE A 317 -4.82 14.17 -14.93
CA ILE A 317 -5.80 15.26 -15.05
C ILE A 317 -5.44 16.23 -16.20
N LYS A 318 -4.15 16.42 -16.49
CA LYS A 318 -3.69 17.46 -17.43
C LYS A 318 -3.39 16.98 -18.86
N ILE A 319 -3.53 15.68 -19.13
CA ILE A 319 -3.53 15.10 -20.48
C ILE A 319 -4.96 15.12 -21.02
#